data_AF-A0A0G3M5U3-F1
#
_entry.id   AF-A0A0G3M5U3-F1
#
_cell.length_a   1.000
_cell.length_b   1.000
_cell.length_c   1.000
_cell.angle_alpha   90.00
_cell.angle_beta   90.00
_cell.angle_gamma   90.00
#
_symmetry.space_group_name_H-M   'P 1'
#
loop_
_entity.id
_entity.type
_entity.pdbx_description
1 polymer ?
#
loop_
_entity_poly.entity_id
_entity_poly.type
_entity_poly.pdbx_seq_one_letter_code
_entity_poly.pdbx_strand_id
1 'polypeptide(L)'
;METIQQKQIVQQVYTTLRIVFVIVPIVAGLDKFTNILCQWTQYINPSVLNFLPFSGETFMMVVGVIEIIAGILVLLSPRIGGLIVSVWLTLIALTLLAWWNFLDVAVRDLVMAITAFSMTRLASIFDRK
;
A
#
# COMPACT_ATOMS: atom_id res chain seq x y z
N MET A 1 -36.20 5.45 -0.08
CA MET A 1 -35.34 6.66 -0.08
C MET A 1 -34.03 6.41 0.64
N GLU A 2 -34.08 5.83 1.85
CA GLU A 2 -32.90 5.48 2.67
C GLU A 2 -31.87 4.57 1.96
N THR A 3 -32.31 3.49 1.30
CA THR A 3 -31.41 2.55 0.59
C THR A 3 -30.64 3.21 -0.55
N ILE A 4 -31.24 4.18 -1.25
CA ILE A 4 -30.60 4.93 -2.34
C ILE A 4 -29.50 5.81 -1.77
N GLN A 5 -29.79 6.51 -0.67
CA GLN A 5 -28.82 7.36 0.03
C GLN A 5 -27.65 6.55 0.59
N GLN A 6 -27.91 5.40 1.22
CA GLN A 6 -26.87 4.48 1.70
C GLN A 6 -25.96 4.03 0.55
N LYS A 7 -26.53 3.60 -0.58
CA LYS A 7 -25.75 3.19 -1.77
C LYS A 7 -24.84 4.32 -2.27
N GLN A 8 -25.35 5.56 -2.31
CA GLN A 8 -24.59 6.73 -2.74
C GLN A 8 -23.43 7.04 -1.79
N ILE A 9 -23.65 7.00 -0.48
CA ILE A 9 -22.59 7.21 0.52
C ILE A 9 -21.49 6.15 0.37
N VAL A 10 -21.88 4.87 0.27
CA VAL A 10 -20.90 3.78 0.13
C VAL A 10 -20.11 3.90 -1.18
N GLN A 11 -20.75 4.33 -2.27
CA GLN A 11 -20.07 4.58 -3.55
C GLN A 11 -19.07 5.74 -3.44
N GLN A 12 -19.40 6.81 -2.72
CA GLN A 12 -18.49 7.93 -2.46
C GLN A 12 -17.28 7.48 -1.64
N VAL A 13 -17.50 6.74 -0.54
CA VAL A 13 -16.42 6.17 0.28
C VAL A 13 -15.52 5.27 -0.56
N TYR A 14 -16.11 4.38 -1.36
CA TYR A 14 -15.36 3.51 -2.26
C TYR A 14 -14.51 4.30 -3.26
N THR A 15 -15.09 5.32 -3.90
CA THR A 15 -14.38 6.16 -4.88
C THR A 15 -13.22 6.89 -4.24
N THR A 16 -13.42 7.47 -3.06
CA THR A 16 -12.35 8.15 -2.30
C THR A 16 -11.23 7.18 -1.95
N LEU A 17 -11.55 6.00 -1.41
CA LEU A 17 -10.55 4.98 -1.07
C LEU A 17 -9.78 4.54 -2.31
N ARG A 18 -10.47 4.31 -3.44
CA ARG A 18 -9.82 3.97 -4.71
C ARG A 18 -8.82 5.02 -5.14
N ILE A 19 -9.19 6.30 -5.11
CA ILE A 19 -8.28 7.40 -5.47
C ILE A 19 -7.05 7.40 -4.56
N VAL A 20 -7.25 7.30 -3.24
CA VAL A 20 -6.15 7.27 -2.27
C VAL A 20 -5.20 6.09 -2.53
N PHE A 21 -5.73 4.88 -2.71
CA PHE A 21 -4.90 3.68 -2.94
C PHE A 21 -4.34 3.58 -4.36
N VAL A 22 -4.74 4.44 -5.29
CA VAL A 22 -3.99 4.65 -6.55
C VAL A 22 -2.84 5.61 -6.31
N ILE A 23 -3.10 6.77 -5.70
CA ILE A 23 -2.12 7.85 -5.60
C ILE A 23 -1.01 7.50 -4.62
N VAL A 24 -1.36 7.04 -3.41
CA VAL A 24 -0.37 6.86 -2.32
C VAL A 24 0.72 5.86 -2.69
N PRO A 25 0.43 4.64 -3.21
CA PRO A 25 1.49 3.71 -3.61
C PRO A 25 2.37 4.24 -4.75
N ILE A 26 1.79 4.99 -5.71
CA ILE A 26 2.56 5.58 -6.80
C ILE A 26 3.52 6.64 -6.25
N VAL A 27 3.02 7.54 -5.40
CA VAL A 27 3.84 8.61 -4.81
C VAL A 27 4.92 8.02 -3.90
N ALA A 28 4.57 7.06 -3.03
CA ALA A 28 5.52 6.39 -2.15
C ALA A 28 6.58 5.62 -2.95
N GLY A 29 6.19 4.98 -4.06
CA GLY A 29 7.11 4.25 -4.91
C GLY A 29 8.03 5.17 -5.70
N LEU A 30 7.53 6.30 -6.21
CA LEU A 30 8.36 7.33 -6.83
C LEU A 30 9.33 7.97 -5.82
N ASP A 31 8.88 8.19 -4.59
CA ASP A 31 9.73 8.78 -3.56
C ASP A 31 10.90 7.87 -3.16
N LYS A 32 10.82 6.56 -3.38
CA LYS A 32 11.96 5.64 -3.17
C LYS A 32 13.14 5.88 -4.12
N PHE A 33 12.93 6.62 -5.20
CA PHE A 33 14.00 7.04 -6.11
C PHE A 33 14.56 8.42 -5.73
N THR A 34 13.74 9.28 -5.12
CA THR A 34 14.10 10.68 -4.86
C THR A 34 14.44 10.97 -3.40
N ASN A 35 13.98 10.13 -2.47
CA ASN A 35 14.07 10.28 -1.02
C ASN A 35 13.67 11.69 -0.51
N ILE A 36 12.60 12.27 -1.08
CA ILE A 36 12.12 13.61 -0.71
C ILE A 36 11.30 13.54 0.57
N LEU A 37 10.41 12.56 0.69
CA LEU A 37 9.58 12.38 1.90
C LEU A 37 10.38 11.72 3.02
N CYS A 38 11.20 10.72 2.68
CA CYS A 38 11.98 9.98 3.66
C CYS A 38 13.20 9.30 3.03
N GLN A 39 14.23 9.03 3.83
CA GLN A 39 15.34 8.16 3.44
C GLN A 39 14.92 6.69 3.63
N TRP A 40 14.39 6.06 2.58
CA TRP A 40 13.70 4.77 2.72
C TRP A 40 14.60 3.64 3.20
N THR A 41 15.87 3.66 2.83
CA THR A 41 16.87 2.65 3.20
C THR A 41 16.98 2.45 4.72
N GLN A 42 16.62 3.44 5.54
CA GLN A 42 16.62 3.35 7.00
C GLN A 42 15.63 2.31 7.56
N TYR A 43 14.59 1.96 6.79
CA TYR A 43 13.59 0.96 7.20
C TYR A 43 14.03 -0.48 6.92
N ILE A 44 15.16 -0.68 6.22
CA ILE A 44 15.70 -2.01 5.98
C ILE A 44 16.45 -2.46 7.24
N ASN A 45 16.08 -3.63 7.76
CA ASN A 45 16.85 -4.27 8.82
C ASN A 45 18.29 -4.53 8.32
N PRO A 46 19.33 -4.07 9.04
CA PRO A 46 20.74 -4.28 8.66
C PRO A 46 21.10 -5.75 8.41
N SER A 47 20.49 -6.68 9.14
CA SER A 47 20.69 -8.11 8.91
C SER A 47 20.22 -8.53 7.52
N VAL A 48 19.07 -8.05 7.05
CA VAL A 48 18.55 -8.32 5.70
C VAL A 48 19.45 -7.69 4.65
N LEU A 49 19.91 -6.46 4.89
CA LEU A 49 20.80 -5.74 3.99
C LEU A 49 22.08 -6.54 3.69
N ASN A 50 22.66 -7.19 4.70
CA ASN A 50 23.87 -8.00 4.56
C ASN A 50 23.68 -9.29 3.74
N PHE A 51 22.44 -9.77 3.55
CA PHE A 51 22.13 -10.92 2.71
C PHE A 51 21.82 -10.55 1.26
N LEU A 52 21.62 -9.26 0.96
CA LEU A 52 21.29 -8.83 -0.39
C LEU A 52 22.55 -8.80 -1.27
N PRO A 53 22.46 -9.25 -2.53
CA PRO A 53 23.57 -9.19 -3.47
C PRO A 53 23.79 -7.76 -4.04
N PHE A 54 23.05 -6.76 -3.56
CA PHE A 54 23.07 -5.38 -4.02
C PHE A 54 22.79 -4.40 -2.87
N SER A 55 22.97 -3.10 -3.13
CA SER A 55 22.80 -2.05 -2.13
C SER A 55 21.36 -1.90 -1.64
N GLY A 56 21.17 -1.37 -0.44
CA GLY A 56 19.84 -1.06 0.11
C GLY A 56 19.08 -0.02 -0.70
N GLU A 57 19.79 0.90 -1.35
CA GLU A 57 19.19 1.87 -2.26
C GLU A 57 18.62 1.18 -3.50
N THR A 58 19.37 0.26 -4.10
CA THR A 58 18.89 -0.58 -5.22
C THR A 58 17.68 -1.41 -4.80
N PHE A 59 17.70 -1.98 -3.60
CA PHE A 59 16.54 -2.70 -3.05
C PHE A 59 15.31 -1.79 -2.96
N MET A 60 15.46 -0.57 -2.41
CA MET A 60 14.35 0.36 -2.28
C MET A 60 13.80 0.83 -3.62
N MET A 61 14.65 1.05 -4.62
CA MET A 61 14.19 1.34 -5.98
C MET A 61 13.33 0.20 -6.55
N VAL A 62 13.70 -1.07 -6.34
CA VAL A 62 12.89 -2.23 -6.75
C VAL A 62 11.55 -2.25 -6.03
N VAL A 63 11.56 -2.05 -4.70
CA VAL A 63 10.32 -1.90 -3.91
C VAL A 63 9.45 -0.78 -4.46
N GLY A 64 10.05 0.35 -4.86
CA GLY A 64 9.35 1.48 -5.45
C GLY A 64 8.65 1.15 -6.76
N VAL A 65 9.30 0.38 -7.66
CA VAL A 65 8.64 -0.13 -8.87
C VAL A 65 7.42 -0.99 -8.54
N ILE A 66 7.55 -1.89 -7.55
CA ILE A 66 6.45 -2.78 -7.14
C ILE A 66 5.26 -1.97 -6.61
N GLU A 67 5.50 -0.94 -5.79
CA GLU A 67 4.44 -0.09 -5.27
C GLU A 67 3.74 0.74 -6.35
N ILE A 68 4.48 1.27 -7.33
CA ILE A 68 3.90 1.95 -8.49
C ILE A 68 2.99 1.00 -9.27
N ILE A 69 3.47 -0.23 -9.54
CA ILE A 69 2.67 -1.25 -10.21
C ILE A 69 1.42 -1.59 -9.38
N ALA A 70 1.54 -1.69 -8.06
CA ALA A 70 0.39 -1.94 -7.18
C ALA A 70 -0.65 -0.82 -7.27
N GLY A 71 -0.24 0.45 -7.26
CA GLY A 71 -1.14 1.59 -7.45
C GLY A 71 -1.83 1.59 -8.82
N ILE A 72 -1.11 1.24 -9.89
CA ILE A 72 -1.68 1.06 -11.23
C ILE A 72 -2.67 -0.12 -11.25
N LEU A 73 -2.38 -1.23 -10.56
CA LEU A 73 -3.29 -2.37 -10.45
C LEU A 73 -4.57 -1.98 -9.70
N VAL A 74 -4.49 -1.14 -8.65
CA VAL A 74 -5.69 -0.59 -8.00
C VAL A 74 -6.50 0.24 -8.99
N LEU A 75 -5.85 1.03 -9.85
CA LEU A 75 -6.55 1.84 -10.85
C LEU A 75 -7.33 0.97 -11.85
N LEU A 76 -6.70 -0.11 -12.34
CA LEU A 76 -7.26 -0.98 -13.36
C LEU A 76 -8.24 -2.03 -12.82
N SER A 77 -7.95 -2.59 -11.65
CA SER A 77 -8.71 -3.65 -10.99
C SER A 77 -8.69 -3.44 -9.48
N PRO A 78 -9.56 -2.56 -8.93
CA PRO A 78 -9.51 -2.19 -7.51
C PRO A 78 -9.66 -3.37 -6.55
N ARG A 79 -10.41 -4.41 -6.95
CA ARG A 79 -10.57 -5.64 -6.15
C ARG A 79 -9.25 -6.42 -6.02
N ILE A 80 -8.52 -6.60 -7.12
CA ILE A 80 -7.28 -7.37 -7.10
C ILE A 80 -6.15 -6.49 -6.56
N GLY A 81 -6.02 -5.26 -7.06
CA GLY A 81 -5.02 -4.31 -6.61
C GLY A 81 -5.13 -3.99 -5.13
N GLY A 82 -6.34 -3.78 -4.60
CA GLY A 82 -6.54 -3.52 -3.17
C GLY A 82 -6.11 -4.69 -2.29
N LEU A 83 -6.33 -5.94 -2.73
CA LEU A 83 -5.86 -7.12 -2.02
C LEU A 83 -4.34 -7.21 -2.03
N ILE A 84 -3.71 -6.95 -3.19
CA ILE A 84 -2.25 -6.93 -3.33
C ILE A 84 -1.65 -5.88 -2.40
N VAL A 85 -2.18 -4.64 -2.42
CA VAL A 85 -1.72 -3.55 -1.54
C VAL A 85 -1.88 -3.93 -0.07
N SER A 86 -3.01 -4.55 0.30
CA SER A 86 -3.25 -5.00 1.67
C SER A 86 -2.21 -6.03 2.14
N VAL A 87 -1.95 -7.05 1.33
CA VAL A 87 -0.94 -8.07 1.65
C VAL A 87 0.46 -7.45 1.70
N TRP A 88 0.78 -6.60 0.74
CA TRP A 88 2.08 -5.92 0.66
C TRP A 88 2.39 -5.07 1.89
N LEU A 89 1.46 -4.19 2.27
CA LEU A 89 1.59 -3.35 3.47
C LEU A 89 1.66 -4.19 4.75
N THR A 90 0.90 -5.29 4.82
CA THR A 90 0.98 -6.22 5.96
C THR A 90 2.37 -6.84 6.07
N LEU A 91 2.95 -7.26 4.94
CA LEU A 91 4.31 -7.81 4.94
C LEU A 91 5.34 -6.78 5.37
N ILE A 92 5.27 -5.54 4.86
CA ILE A 92 6.16 -4.44 5.29
C ILE A 92 6.03 -4.23 6.80
N ALA A 93 4.81 -4.08 7.32
CA ALA A 93 4.57 -3.90 8.74
C ALA A 93 5.16 -5.05 9.57
N LEU A 94 4.97 -6.30 9.16
CA LEU A 94 5.52 -7.47 9.85
C LEU A 94 7.05 -7.46 9.87
N THR A 95 7.72 -7.00 8.80
CA THR A 95 9.19 -6.87 8.80
C THR A 95 9.68 -5.83 9.81
N LEU A 96 8.98 -4.71 9.96
CA LEU A 96 9.29 -3.68 10.95
C LEU A 96 9.05 -4.18 12.38
N LEU A 97 7.93 -4.89 12.61
CA LEU A 97 7.62 -5.52 13.89
C LEU A 97 8.66 -6.58 14.27
N ALA A 98 9.10 -7.40 13.31
CA ALA A 98 10.11 -8.42 13.55
C ALA A 98 11.48 -7.84 13.90
N TRP A 99 11.82 -6.67 13.35
CA TRP A 99 13.04 -5.93 13.70
C TRP A 99 12.90 -5.13 15.01
N TRP A 100 11.68 -4.97 15.52
CA TRP A 100 11.36 -4.17 16.71
C TRP A 100 11.75 -2.68 16.59
N ASN A 101 11.77 -2.16 15.36
CA ASN A 101 12.08 -0.76 15.07
C ASN A 101 10.98 -0.14 14.22
N PHE A 102 10.75 1.17 14.37
CA PHE A 102 9.66 1.89 13.67
C PHE A 102 8.26 1.28 13.90
N LEU A 103 7.97 0.86 15.13
CA LEU A 103 6.70 0.22 15.51
C LEU A 103 5.48 1.11 15.20
N ASP A 104 5.64 2.42 15.30
CA ASP A 104 4.64 3.42 14.96
C ASP A 104 4.33 3.46 13.45
N VAL A 105 5.33 3.22 12.60
CA VAL A 105 5.14 3.06 11.14
C VAL A 105 4.46 1.72 10.86
N ALA A 106 4.90 0.65 11.52
CA ALA A 106 4.31 -0.67 11.34
C ALA A 106 2.80 -0.71 11.66
N VAL A 107 2.38 -0.06 12.75
CA VAL A 107 0.95 0.04 13.10
C VAL A 107 0.16 0.84 12.05
N ARG A 108 0.73 1.92 11.53
CA ARG A 108 0.11 2.73 10.46
C ARG A 108 -0.07 1.92 9.18
N ASP A 109 0.94 1.14 8.80
CA ASP A 109 0.89 0.27 7.64
C ASP A 109 -0.18 -0.81 7.78
N LEU A 110 -0.36 -1.39 8.97
CA LEU A 110 -1.46 -2.33 9.24
C LEU A 110 -2.84 -1.67 9.10
N VAL A 111 -3.01 -0.45 9.58
CA VAL A 111 -4.26 0.31 9.41
C VAL A 111 -4.53 0.56 7.92
N MET A 112 -3.52 0.96 7.15
CA MET A 112 -3.65 1.13 5.70
C MET A 112 -3.95 -0.19 5.00
N ALA A 113 -3.32 -1.30 5.42
CA ALA A 113 -3.57 -2.63 4.88
C ALA A 113 -5.02 -3.10 5.10
N ILE A 114 -5.57 -2.91 6.31
CA ILE A 114 -6.96 -3.23 6.64
C ILE A 114 -7.93 -2.33 5.84
N THR A 115 -7.56 -1.06 5.65
CA THR A 115 -8.36 -0.12 4.86
C THR A 115 -8.38 -0.52 3.37
N ALA A 116 -7.24 -0.96 2.82
CA ALA A 116 -7.14 -1.48 1.46
C ALA A 116 -7.96 -2.78 1.27
N PHE A 117 -7.94 -3.66 2.28
CA PHE A 117 -8.79 -4.84 2.29
C PHE A 117 -10.28 -4.48 2.34
N SER A 118 -10.65 -3.50 3.15
CA SER A 118 -12.03 -3.01 3.23
C SER A 118 -12.49 -2.41 1.90
N MET A 119 -11.65 -1.63 1.24
CA MET A 119 -11.89 -1.14 -0.12
C MET A 119 -12.08 -2.30 -1.12
N THR A 120 -11.28 -3.37 -1.01
CA THR A 120 -11.42 -4.58 -1.84
C THR A 120 -12.80 -5.23 -1.69
N ARG A 121 -13.32 -5.28 -0.46
CA ARG A 121 -14.67 -5.79 -0.18
C ARG A 121 -15.73 -4.89 -0.82
N LEU A 122 -15.58 -3.57 -0.76
CA LEU A 122 -16.46 -2.63 -1.47
C LEU A 122 -16.38 -2.80 -2.99
N ALA A 123 -15.18 -3.00 -3.54
CA ALA A 123 -14.98 -3.21 -4.97
C ALA A 123 -15.74 -4.43 -5.50
N SER A 124 -15.90 -5.50 -4.70
CA SER A 124 -16.71 -6.67 -5.10
C SER A 124 -18.21 -6.39 -5.28
N ILE A 125 -18.70 -5.26 -4.76
CA ILE A 125 -20.08 -4.80 -4.90
C ILE A 125 -20.23 -3.90 -6.12
N PHE A 126 -19.29 -2.96 -6.32
CA PHE A 126 -19.39 -1.93 -7.37
C PHE A 126 -18.73 -2.31 -8.70
N ASP A 127 -17.64 -3.09 -8.70
CA ASP A 127 -16.87 -3.47 -9.90
C ASP A 127 -17.10 -4.95 -10.27
N ARG A 128 -18.36 -5.37 -10.36
CA ARG A 128 -18.70 -6.65 -11.01
C ARG A 128 -18.51 -6.51 -12.52
N LYS A 129 -17.32 -6.90 -13.00
CA LYS A 129 -17.21 -7.46 -14.35
C LYS A 129 -17.69 -8.91 -14.34
#